data_AF-A0AA38LSG7-F1
#
_entry.id   AF-A0AA38LSG7-F1
#
_cell.length_a   1.000
_cell.length_b   1.000
_cell.length_c   1.000
_cell.angle_alpha   90.00
_cell.angle_beta   90.00
_cell.angle_gamma   90.00
#
_symmetry.space_group_name_H-M   'P 1'
#
loop_
_entity.id
_entity.type
_entity.pdbx_description
1 polymer ?
#
loop_
_entity_poly.entity_id
_entity_poly.type
_entity_poly.pdbx_seq_one_letter_code
_entity_poly.pdbx_strand_id
1 'polypeptide(L)'
;ADFLVGALGLNVESVSIEQLGFARKITITNKKNTIIADTATKDEIHARIAQIKSELAKIDSSYDKEKLSERITKLSGGATEAELEDRKLKIEDAKSATFAAIEEGIVLGGGAAYVHLSSYVPAIKESIDNPEERLGADILQKVLLAPAKLIANNAGIEGAIVLEKILSSTWEMGYNAMTDTHENLLNTGVMDAAKVARCALQNAASVAGTVLTTKSECQNPKSPMFLGSQAYFRKGMTICKHKDHHYEFSFIIIYVPDKSLT
;
A
#
# COMPACT_ATOMS: atom_id res chain seq x y z
N ALA A 1 -1.15 20.71 -37.71
CA ALA A 1 -2.43 20.95 -37.02
C ALA A 1 -2.30 22.24 -36.23
N ASP A 2 -3.26 23.15 -36.37
CA ASP A 2 -3.20 24.47 -35.73
C ASP A 2 -3.91 24.45 -34.37
N PHE A 3 -3.36 25.19 -33.41
CA PHE A 3 -3.94 25.32 -32.09
C PHE A 3 -5.05 26.38 -32.08
N LEU A 4 -6.30 25.93 -32.03
CA LEU A 4 -7.48 26.81 -32.05
C LEU A 4 -7.92 27.17 -30.63
N VAL A 5 -7.88 28.46 -30.29
CA VAL A 5 -8.35 28.99 -29.00
C VAL A 5 -9.10 30.29 -29.22
N GLY A 6 -10.26 30.46 -28.57
CA GLY A 6 -11.11 31.65 -28.73
C GLY A 6 -10.43 32.97 -28.35
N ALA A 7 -9.42 32.95 -27.47
CA ALA A 7 -8.59 34.10 -27.14
C ALA A 7 -7.75 34.61 -28.32
N LEU A 8 -7.53 33.79 -29.35
CA LEU A 8 -6.84 34.15 -30.60
C LEU A 8 -7.81 34.61 -31.70
N GLY A 9 -9.10 34.76 -31.39
CA GLY A 9 -10.13 35.19 -32.36
C GLY A 9 -10.54 34.12 -33.37
N LEU A 10 -10.16 32.87 -33.14
CA LEU A 10 -10.47 31.73 -34.00
C LEU A 10 -11.76 31.06 -33.50
N ASN A 11 -12.80 31.07 -34.34
CA ASN A 11 -14.10 30.48 -34.06
C ASN A 11 -14.21 29.07 -34.65
N VAL A 12 -15.00 28.21 -33.99
CA VAL A 12 -15.23 26.81 -34.43
C VAL A 12 -15.87 26.74 -35.82
N GLU A 13 -16.62 27.79 -36.20
CA GLU A 13 -17.33 27.88 -37.47
C GLU A 13 -16.40 28.11 -38.67
N SER A 14 -15.20 28.67 -38.47
CA SER A 14 -14.26 29.03 -39.55
C SER A 14 -13.13 28.01 -39.75
N VAL A 15 -13.26 26.81 -39.19
CA VAL A 15 -12.18 25.80 -39.17
C VAL A 15 -12.13 25.03 -40.48
N SER A 16 -10.94 24.96 -41.09
CA SER A 16 -10.70 24.14 -42.29
C SER A 16 -10.24 22.72 -41.92
N ILE A 17 -10.45 21.75 -42.83
CA ILE A 17 -10.06 20.34 -42.63
C ILE A 17 -8.54 20.20 -42.41
N GLU A 18 -7.75 21.10 -42.98
CA GLU A 18 -6.29 21.14 -42.87
C GLU A 18 -5.82 21.48 -41.44
N GLN A 19 -6.66 22.15 -40.65
CA GLN A 19 -6.34 22.50 -39.26
C GLN A 19 -6.61 21.34 -38.29
N LEU A 20 -7.35 20.31 -38.72
CA LEU A 20 -7.67 19.15 -37.91
C LEU A 20 -6.47 18.19 -37.79
N GLY A 21 -6.35 17.53 -36.64
CA GLY A 21 -5.34 16.50 -36.42
C GLY A 21 -5.76 15.15 -36.99
N PHE A 22 -4.82 14.41 -37.58
CA PHE A 22 -5.04 13.04 -38.07
C PHE A 22 -4.41 12.02 -37.11
N ALA A 23 -5.17 10.96 -36.79
CA ALA A 23 -4.70 9.84 -35.97
C ALA A 23 -4.99 8.51 -36.66
N ARG A 24 -4.09 7.54 -36.53
CA ARG A 24 -4.18 6.22 -37.15
C ARG A 24 -5.27 5.35 -36.52
N LYS A 25 -5.37 5.38 -35.19
CA LYS A 25 -6.39 4.63 -34.44
C LYS A 25 -6.70 5.36 -33.15
N ILE A 26 -7.99 5.44 -32.83
CA ILE A 26 -8.48 6.02 -31.57
C ILE A 26 -9.25 4.94 -30.84
N THR A 27 -8.99 4.77 -29.55
CA THR A 27 -9.73 3.84 -28.68
C THR A 27 -10.19 4.59 -27.45
N ILE A 28 -11.51 4.64 -27.24
CA ILE A 28 -12.16 5.37 -26.15
C ILE A 28 -12.76 4.35 -25.20
N THR A 29 -12.50 4.50 -23.90
CA THR A 29 -13.05 3.69 -22.80
C THR A 29 -13.55 4.63 -21.72
N ASN A 30 -14.44 4.18 -20.82
CA ASN A 30 -15.02 5.00 -19.74
C ASN A 30 -13.96 5.75 -18.89
N LYS A 31 -12.75 5.18 -18.73
CA LYS A 31 -11.67 5.77 -17.92
C LYS A 31 -10.46 6.25 -18.72
N LYS A 32 -10.32 5.90 -20.00
CA LYS A 32 -9.08 6.16 -20.77
C LYS A 32 -9.33 6.34 -22.26
N ASN A 33 -8.60 7.30 -22.85
CA ASN A 33 -8.62 7.59 -24.27
C ASN A 33 -7.22 7.40 -24.82
N THR A 34 -7.05 6.52 -25.80
CA THR A 34 -5.77 6.22 -26.43
C THR A 34 -5.81 6.67 -27.88
N ILE A 35 -4.88 7.55 -28.25
CA ILE A 35 -4.74 8.07 -29.61
C ILE A 35 -3.41 7.56 -30.15
N ILE A 36 -3.46 6.77 -31.23
CA ILE A 36 -2.28 6.26 -31.92
C ILE A 36 -2.02 7.18 -33.11
N ALA A 37 -0.94 7.96 -33.03
CA ALA A 37 -0.52 8.89 -34.07
C ALA A 37 0.10 8.17 -35.28
N ASP A 38 0.15 8.87 -36.41
CA ASP A 38 0.81 8.40 -37.63
C ASP A 38 2.30 8.79 -37.65
N THR A 39 3.13 8.02 -38.36
CA THR A 39 4.59 8.17 -38.38
C THR A 39 5.07 9.52 -38.92
N ALA A 40 4.24 10.23 -39.68
CA ALA A 40 4.54 11.56 -40.22
C ALA A 40 4.72 12.65 -39.15
N THR A 41 4.24 12.45 -37.92
CA THR A 41 4.27 13.45 -36.82
C THR A 41 5.48 13.29 -35.89
N LYS A 42 6.40 12.35 -36.17
CA LYS A 42 7.49 11.99 -35.27
C LYS A 42 8.44 13.17 -34.99
N ASP A 43 8.80 13.94 -36.01
CA ASP A 43 9.74 15.06 -35.89
C ASP A 43 9.12 16.22 -35.10
N GLU A 44 7.83 16.50 -35.29
CA GLU A 44 7.09 17.51 -34.51
C GLU A 44 6.99 17.13 -33.03
N ILE A 45 6.75 15.85 -32.73
CA ILE A 45 6.74 15.33 -31.36
C ILE A 45 8.12 15.47 -30.71
N HIS A 46 9.21 15.15 -31.43
CA HIS A 46 10.56 15.33 -30.92
C HIS A 46 10.90 16.81 -30.67
N ALA A 47 10.52 17.71 -31.59
CA ALA A 47 10.67 19.15 -31.39
C ALA A 47 9.90 19.63 -30.14
N ARG A 48 8.68 19.12 -29.93
CA ARG A 48 7.88 19.46 -28.74
C ARG A 48 8.49 18.92 -27.45
N ILE A 49 9.03 17.70 -27.45
CA ILE A 49 9.75 17.14 -26.30
C ILE A 49 10.97 18.01 -25.96
N ALA A 50 11.72 18.47 -26.96
CA ALA A 50 12.88 19.34 -26.74
C ALA A 50 12.49 20.69 -26.11
N GLN A 51 11.38 21.30 -26.56
CA GLN A 51 10.83 22.51 -25.95
C GLN A 51 10.48 22.28 -24.47
N ILE A 52 9.73 21.22 -24.17
CA ILE A 52 9.30 20.92 -22.80
C ILE A 52 10.50 20.61 -21.88
N LYS A 53 11.54 19.95 -22.39
CA LYS A 53 12.80 19.73 -21.65
C LYS A 53 13.53 21.03 -21.31
N SER A 54 13.52 22.01 -22.21
CA SER A 54 14.09 23.34 -21.96
C SER A 54 13.29 24.12 -20.93
N GLU A 55 11.95 24.01 -20.95
CA GLU A 55 11.07 24.60 -19.93
C GLU A 55 11.30 23.97 -18.55
N LEU A 56 11.44 22.65 -18.49
CA LEU A 56 11.67 21.90 -17.24
C LEU A 56 12.95 22.35 -16.53
N ALA A 57 13.99 22.74 -17.27
CA ALA A 57 15.24 23.24 -16.70
C ALA A 57 15.14 24.63 -16.06
N LYS A 58 14.11 25.42 -16.40
CA LYS A 58 13.93 26.81 -15.93
C LYS A 58 12.91 26.94 -14.78
N ILE A 59 12.19 25.87 -14.48
CA ILE A 59 11.13 25.86 -13.48
C ILE A 59 11.72 25.42 -12.14
N ASP A 60 11.31 26.08 -11.05
CA ASP A 60 11.69 25.70 -9.69
C ASP A 60 10.58 24.96 -8.93
N SER A 61 9.32 25.19 -9.33
CA SER A 61 8.13 24.55 -8.77
C SER A 61 8.16 23.03 -8.96
N SER A 62 8.07 22.29 -7.85
CA SER A 62 8.02 20.81 -7.86
C SER A 62 6.81 20.28 -8.61
N TYR A 63 5.65 20.94 -8.48
CA TYR A 63 4.41 20.53 -9.12
C TYR A 63 4.50 20.64 -10.65
N ASP A 64 5.09 21.72 -11.16
CA ASP A 64 5.22 21.94 -12.60
C ASP A 64 6.27 21.02 -13.23
N LYS A 65 7.37 20.74 -12.52
CA LYS A 65 8.35 19.72 -12.93
C LYS A 65 7.69 18.35 -13.12
N GLU A 66 6.82 17.96 -12.19
CA GLU A 66 6.10 16.69 -12.26
C GLU A 66 5.18 16.62 -13.48
N LYS A 67 4.35 17.65 -13.69
CA LYS A 67 3.40 17.68 -14.82
C LYS A 67 4.09 17.72 -16.19
N LEU A 68 5.21 18.41 -16.31
CA LEU A 68 5.99 18.42 -17.55
C LEU A 68 6.69 17.08 -17.79
N SER A 69 7.16 16.39 -16.74
CA SER A 69 7.74 15.06 -16.85
C SER A 69 6.72 14.00 -17.29
N GLU A 70 5.50 14.03 -16.73
CA GLU A 70 4.38 13.20 -17.18
C GLU A 70 4.11 13.41 -18.67
N ARG A 71 4.11 14.67 -19.12
CA ARG A 71 3.85 15.04 -20.51
C ARG A 71 4.97 14.57 -21.45
N ILE A 72 6.24 14.74 -21.08
CA ILE A 72 7.39 14.22 -21.84
C ILE A 72 7.25 12.72 -22.04
N THR A 73 6.86 12.00 -20.98
CA THR A 73 6.77 10.55 -21.06
C THR A 73 5.62 10.09 -21.94
N LYS A 74 4.44 10.71 -21.80
CA LYS A 74 3.28 10.46 -22.69
C LYS A 74 3.63 10.73 -24.15
N LEU A 75 4.44 11.75 -24.44
CA LEU A 75 4.90 12.08 -25.80
C LEU A 75 6.02 11.15 -26.31
N SER A 76 6.88 10.66 -25.42
CA SER A 76 8.01 9.80 -25.81
C SER A 76 7.58 8.35 -26.07
N GLY A 77 6.30 8.01 -25.83
CA GLY A 77 5.76 6.66 -25.99
C GLY A 77 6.44 5.61 -25.11
N GLY A 78 7.27 6.05 -24.15
CA GLY A 78 8.12 5.20 -23.34
C GLY A 78 7.45 4.94 -22.00
N ALA A 79 7.20 3.67 -21.73
CA ALA A 79 6.54 3.14 -20.54
C ALA A 79 5.03 3.39 -20.47
N THR A 80 4.30 2.35 -20.09
CA THR A 80 2.88 2.49 -19.72
C THR A 80 2.77 3.35 -18.46
N GLU A 81 1.65 4.06 -18.28
CA GLU A 81 1.42 4.90 -17.08
C GLU A 81 1.65 4.09 -15.78
N ALA A 82 1.33 2.80 -15.79
CA ALA A 82 1.59 1.88 -14.68
C ALA A 82 3.09 1.69 -14.38
N GLU A 83 3.96 1.62 -15.38
CA GLU A 83 5.41 1.46 -15.19
C GLU A 83 6.08 2.73 -14.67
N LEU A 84 5.56 3.90 -15.05
CA LEU A 84 6.01 5.18 -14.50
C LEU A 84 5.68 5.30 -13.01
N GLU A 85 4.42 5.01 -12.66
CA GLU A 85 3.94 5.04 -11.28
C GLU A 85 4.78 4.08 -10.42
N ASP A 86 5.03 2.85 -10.90
CA ASP A 86 5.86 1.86 -10.20
C ASP A 86 7.30 2.36 -9.97
N ARG A 87 7.94 2.97 -10.97
CA ARG A 87 9.28 3.56 -10.80
C ARG A 87 9.28 4.71 -9.81
N LYS A 88 8.25 5.56 -9.82
CA LYS A 88 8.11 6.68 -8.88
C LYS A 88 7.98 6.16 -7.45
N LEU A 89 7.08 5.20 -7.22
CA LEU A 89 6.88 4.58 -5.91
C LEU A 89 8.17 3.97 -5.38
N LYS A 90 8.94 3.27 -6.23
CA LYS A 90 10.25 2.71 -5.85
C LYS A 90 11.26 3.77 -5.41
N ILE A 91 11.30 4.91 -6.10
CA ILE A 91 12.22 6.01 -5.76
C ILE A 91 11.80 6.67 -4.44
N GLU A 92 10.50 6.88 -4.24
CA GLU A 92 9.96 7.45 -3.00
C GLU A 92 10.19 6.53 -1.79
N ASP A 93 10.05 5.22 -1.99
CA ASP A 93 10.28 4.22 -0.95
C ASP A 93 11.77 4.15 -0.57
N ALA A 94 12.66 4.10 -1.57
CA ALA A 94 14.10 4.15 -1.34
C ALA A 94 14.54 5.44 -0.60
N LYS A 95 13.99 6.60 -1.01
CA LYS A 95 14.24 7.88 -0.35
C LYS A 95 13.79 7.83 1.12
N SER A 96 12.59 7.34 1.38
CA SER A 96 12.03 7.25 2.73
C SER A 96 12.82 6.28 3.62
N ALA A 97 13.23 5.14 3.07
CA ALA A 97 14.06 4.16 3.78
C ALA A 97 15.42 4.74 4.18
N THR A 98 16.09 5.47 3.27
CA THR A 98 17.39 6.11 3.59
C THR A 98 17.27 7.18 4.66
N PHE A 99 16.24 8.03 4.62
CA PHE A 99 16.01 9.01 5.70
C PHE A 99 15.71 8.35 7.04
N ALA A 100 14.87 7.31 7.05
CA ALA A 100 14.57 6.55 8.26
C ALA A 100 15.82 5.87 8.86
N ALA A 101 16.71 5.36 8.00
CA ALA A 101 17.98 4.76 8.41
C ALA A 101 18.96 5.80 8.99
N ILE A 102 18.97 7.03 8.46
CA ILE A 102 19.80 8.13 8.98
C ILE A 102 19.32 8.56 10.37
N GLU A 103 18.00 8.58 10.61
CA GLU A 103 17.43 9.07 11.87
C GLU A 103 17.62 8.12 13.06
N GLU A 104 17.32 6.83 12.89
CA GLU A 104 17.33 5.84 13.99
C GLU A 104 18.33 4.70 13.79
N GLY A 105 19.09 4.73 12.70
CA GLY A 105 20.05 3.69 12.35
C GLY A 105 19.46 2.52 11.58
N ILE A 106 20.28 1.49 11.42
CA ILE A 106 19.98 0.28 10.64
C ILE A 106 19.94 -0.94 11.55
N VAL A 107 19.13 -1.92 11.15
CA VAL A 107 19.02 -3.24 11.78
C VAL A 107 19.08 -4.33 10.71
N LEU A 108 19.23 -5.58 11.15
CA LEU A 108 19.23 -6.74 10.27
C LEU A 108 17.87 -6.88 9.59
N GLY A 109 17.88 -7.01 8.27
CA GLY A 109 16.68 -7.18 7.48
C GLY A 109 16.10 -8.59 7.55
N GLY A 110 15.13 -8.88 6.67
CA GLY A 110 14.56 -10.22 6.51
C GLY A 110 13.84 -10.76 7.75
N GLY A 111 13.48 -9.88 8.68
CA GLY A 111 12.88 -10.24 9.97
C GLY A 111 13.85 -10.87 10.97
N ALA A 112 15.15 -10.99 10.66
CA ALA A 112 16.16 -11.58 11.55
C ALA A 112 16.31 -10.77 12.85
N ALA A 113 16.20 -9.43 12.78
CA ALA A 113 16.22 -8.57 13.95
C ALA A 113 15.12 -8.95 14.96
N TYR A 114 13.89 -9.25 14.52
CA TYR A 114 12.80 -9.65 15.42
C TYR A 114 13.04 -11.02 16.04
N VAL A 115 13.62 -11.95 15.28
CA VAL A 115 13.96 -13.29 15.79
C VAL A 115 14.96 -13.19 16.93
N HIS A 116 16.02 -12.41 16.76
CA HIS A 116 16.99 -12.20 17.83
C HIS A 116 16.40 -11.40 19.01
N LEU A 117 15.55 -10.40 18.76
CA LEU A 117 14.84 -9.69 19.84
C LEU A 117 13.93 -10.62 20.67
N SER A 118 13.41 -11.68 20.06
CA SER A 118 12.54 -12.65 20.75
C SER A 118 13.26 -13.41 21.88
N SER A 119 14.59 -13.50 21.86
CA SER A 119 15.38 -14.16 22.91
C SER A 119 15.43 -13.35 24.21
N TYR A 120 15.12 -12.05 24.17
CA TYR A 120 15.08 -11.18 25.34
C TYR A 120 13.71 -11.18 26.03
N VAL A 121 12.65 -11.62 25.36
CA VAL A 121 11.29 -11.66 25.91
C VAL A 121 11.14 -12.54 27.16
N PRO A 122 11.80 -13.72 27.28
CA PRO A 122 11.74 -14.52 28.50
C PRO A 122 12.18 -13.77 29.76
N ALA A 123 13.23 -12.95 29.69
CA ALA A 123 13.69 -12.15 30.83
C ALA A 123 12.67 -11.07 31.23
N ILE A 124 11.99 -10.46 30.26
CA ILE A 124 10.89 -9.51 30.52
C ILE A 124 9.72 -10.23 31.19
N LYS A 125 9.38 -11.43 30.74
CA LYS A 125 8.29 -12.24 31.30
C LYS A 125 8.53 -12.58 32.77
N GLU A 126 9.77 -12.78 33.20
CA GLU A 126 10.12 -13.06 34.59
C GLU A 126 9.87 -11.85 35.52
N SER A 127 9.92 -10.63 35.00
CA SER A 127 9.61 -9.41 35.76
C SER A 127 8.11 -9.09 35.91
N ILE A 128 7.23 -9.89 35.29
CA ILE A 128 5.79 -9.65 35.27
C ILE A 128 5.11 -10.59 36.28
N ASP A 129 4.42 -10.02 37.26
CA ASP A 129 3.70 -10.80 38.28
C ASP A 129 2.34 -11.32 37.79
N ASN A 130 1.65 -10.55 36.94
CA ASN A 130 0.30 -10.88 36.48
C ASN A 130 0.33 -12.02 35.44
N PRO A 131 -0.35 -13.17 35.68
CA PRO A 131 -0.35 -14.30 34.76
C PRO A 131 -0.95 -13.98 33.37
N GLU A 132 -1.91 -13.06 33.28
CA GLU A 132 -2.51 -12.66 31.99
C GLU A 132 -1.53 -11.84 31.14
N GLU A 133 -0.74 -10.97 31.78
CA GLU A 133 0.30 -10.20 31.11
C GLU A 133 1.47 -11.09 30.68
N ARG A 134 1.81 -12.12 31.46
CA ARG A 134 2.80 -13.14 31.07
C ARG A 134 2.36 -13.90 29.81
N LEU A 135 1.07 -14.23 29.68
CA LEU A 135 0.52 -14.81 28.46
C LEU A 135 0.65 -13.84 27.28
N GLY A 136 0.42 -12.54 27.50
CA GLY A 136 0.66 -11.50 26.50
C GLY A 136 2.12 -11.47 26.00
N ALA A 137 3.09 -11.59 26.92
CA ALA A 137 4.51 -11.69 26.56
C ALA A 137 4.82 -12.94 25.71
N ASP A 138 4.21 -14.09 26.04
CA ASP A 138 4.36 -15.32 25.24
C ASP A 138 3.75 -15.18 23.83
N ILE A 139 2.66 -14.42 23.68
CA ILE A 139 2.09 -14.10 22.38
C ILE A 139 3.05 -13.22 21.57
N LEU A 140 3.59 -12.16 22.18
CA LEU A 140 4.56 -11.28 21.51
C LEU A 140 5.80 -12.05 21.06
N GLN A 141 6.32 -12.96 21.89
CA GLN A 141 7.46 -13.81 21.51
C GLN A 141 7.17 -14.60 20.23
N LYS A 142 5.98 -15.20 20.12
CA LYS A 142 5.56 -15.95 18.92
C LYS A 142 5.38 -15.04 17.70
N VAL A 143 4.82 -13.84 17.90
CA VAL A 143 4.57 -12.89 16.81
C VAL A 143 5.89 -12.37 16.22
N LEU A 144 6.91 -12.13 17.03
CA LEU A 144 8.23 -11.69 16.55
C LEU A 144 8.90 -12.69 15.59
N LEU A 145 8.59 -13.99 15.71
CA LEU A 145 9.11 -15.03 14.82
C LEU A 145 8.34 -15.11 13.49
N ALA A 146 7.12 -14.56 13.42
CA ALA A 146 6.25 -14.72 12.26
C ALA A 146 6.78 -14.06 10.97
N PRO A 147 7.36 -12.84 10.98
CA PRO A 147 7.86 -12.19 9.76
C PRO A 147 8.93 -13.01 9.04
N ALA A 148 9.97 -13.45 9.75
CA ALA A 148 11.04 -14.26 9.16
C ALA A 148 10.52 -15.62 8.64
N LYS A 149 9.59 -16.25 9.38
CA LYS A 149 8.94 -17.49 8.94
C LYS A 149 8.14 -17.31 7.65
N LEU A 150 7.38 -16.22 7.54
CA LEU A 150 6.58 -15.93 6.33
C LEU A 150 7.47 -15.64 5.13
N ILE A 151 8.57 -14.90 5.32
CA ILE A 151 9.55 -14.64 4.25
C ILE A 151 10.16 -15.95 3.75
N ALA A 152 10.60 -16.83 4.65
CA ALA A 152 11.15 -18.13 4.29
C ALA A 152 10.12 -19.03 3.56
N ASN A 153 8.89 -19.09 4.06
CA ASN A 153 7.82 -19.87 3.44
C ASN A 153 7.46 -19.35 2.05
N ASN A 154 7.44 -18.03 1.86
CA ASN A 154 7.20 -17.41 0.56
C ASN A 154 8.35 -17.67 -0.43
N ALA A 155 9.57 -17.89 0.08
CA ALA A 155 10.72 -18.33 -0.71
C ALA A 155 10.73 -19.85 -1.01
N GLY A 156 9.74 -20.60 -0.51
CA GLY A 156 9.62 -22.05 -0.73
C GLY A 156 10.45 -22.91 0.24
N ILE A 157 11.03 -22.32 1.28
CA ILE A 157 11.81 -23.01 2.30
C ILE A 157 11.01 -23.12 3.59
N GLU A 158 11.19 -24.21 4.32
CA GLU A 158 10.50 -24.41 5.59
C GLU A 158 10.97 -23.41 6.65
N GLY A 159 10.13 -22.42 6.97
CA GLY A 159 10.49 -21.33 7.86
C GLY A 159 10.82 -21.77 9.29
N ALA A 160 10.37 -22.93 9.75
CA ALA A 160 10.76 -23.46 11.06
C ALA A 160 12.27 -23.78 11.13
N ILE A 161 12.82 -24.38 10.08
CA ILE A 161 14.25 -24.72 10.00
C ILE A 161 15.09 -23.45 9.93
N VAL A 162 14.62 -22.44 9.19
CA VAL A 162 15.29 -21.14 9.06
C VAL A 162 15.33 -20.43 10.42
N LEU A 163 14.21 -20.38 11.14
CA LEU A 163 14.14 -19.76 12.46
C LEU A 163 15.10 -20.40 13.46
N GLU A 164 15.15 -21.73 13.52
CA GLU A 164 16.04 -22.46 14.42
C GLU A 164 17.52 -22.13 14.14
N LYS A 165 17.90 -22.09 12.86
CA LYS A 165 19.25 -21.72 12.45
C LYS A 165 19.60 -20.29 12.85
N ILE A 166 18.71 -19.32 12.63
CA ILE A 166 18.93 -17.92 13.03
C ILE A 166 19.09 -17.81 14.54
N LEU A 167 18.21 -18.46 15.33
CA LEU A 167 18.27 -18.44 16.79
C LEU A 167 19.55 -19.08 17.36
N SER A 168 20.10 -20.09 16.68
CA SER A 168 21.35 -20.75 17.08
C SER A 168 22.62 -19.98 16.67
N SER A 169 22.49 -18.94 15.84
CA SER A 169 23.61 -18.21 15.24
C SER A 169 23.91 -16.91 15.99
N THR A 170 25.00 -16.25 15.61
CA THR A 170 25.34 -14.91 16.11
C THR A 170 24.35 -13.87 15.60
N TRP A 171 24.28 -12.71 16.28
CA TRP A 171 23.37 -11.61 15.93
C TRP A 171 23.43 -11.27 14.44
N GLU A 172 24.62 -11.12 13.85
CA GLU A 172 24.80 -10.68 12.45
C GLU A 172 24.34 -11.69 11.40
N MET A 173 24.12 -12.94 11.79
CA MET A 173 23.70 -14.01 10.88
C MET A 173 22.19 -13.99 10.69
N GLY A 174 21.77 -14.16 9.45
CA GLY A 174 20.37 -14.29 9.08
C GLY A 174 20.20 -15.10 7.79
N TYR A 175 18.97 -15.21 7.34
CA TYR A 175 18.63 -15.93 6.11
C TYR A 175 18.32 -14.94 4.99
N ASN A 176 19.09 -15.02 3.91
CA ASN A 176 18.87 -14.23 2.71
C ASN A 176 17.98 -15.01 1.73
N ALA A 177 16.72 -14.59 1.62
CA ALA A 177 15.75 -15.23 0.72
C ALA A 177 16.06 -15.04 -0.77
N MET A 178 16.92 -14.08 -1.15
CA MET A 178 17.31 -13.87 -2.54
C MET A 178 18.36 -14.89 -3.02
N THR A 179 19.25 -15.31 -2.13
CA THR A 179 20.34 -16.27 -2.41
C THR A 179 20.09 -17.65 -1.84
N ASP A 180 19.05 -17.82 -1.02
CA ASP A 180 18.70 -19.05 -0.31
C ASP A 180 19.86 -19.54 0.60
N THR A 181 20.57 -18.61 1.24
CA THR A 181 21.74 -18.89 2.08
C THR A 181 21.62 -18.25 3.47
N HIS A 182 22.24 -18.90 4.46
CA HIS A 182 22.45 -18.30 5.78
C HIS A 182 23.81 -17.61 5.79
N GLU A 183 23.80 -16.30 5.99
CA GLU A 183 24.97 -15.44 5.82
C GLU A 183 24.89 -14.22 6.74
N ASN A 184 25.98 -13.46 6.78
CA ASN A 184 26.02 -12.21 7.51
C ASN A 184 25.25 -11.13 6.72
N LEU A 185 24.07 -10.76 7.21
CA LEU A 185 23.16 -9.85 6.48
C LEU A 185 23.69 -8.41 6.41
N LEU A 186 24.55 -8.00 7.34
CA LEU A 186 25.22 -6.69 7.27
C LEU A 186 26.20 -6.65 6.09
N ASN A 187 26.98 -7.72 5.91
CA ASN A 187 27.94 -7.80 4.81
C ASN A 187 27.27 -7.95 3.44
N THR A 188 26.12 -8.63 3.37
CA THR A 188 25.41 -8.84 2.10
C THR A 188 24.45 -7.70 1.77
N GLY A 189 24.28 -6.74 2.67
CA GLY A 189 23.52 -5.52 2.45
C GLY A 189 22.01 -5.67 2.66
N VAL A 190 21.56 -6.77 3.27
CA VAL A 190 20.15 -7.01 3.61
C VAL A 190 19.84 -6.36 4.95
N MET A 191 19.51 -5.07 4.90
CA MET A 191 19.35 -4.22 6.08
C MET A 191 18.04 -3.45 6.02
N ASP A 192 17.39 -3.31 7.17
CA ASP A 192 16.16 -2.52 7.33
C ASP A 192 16.45 -1.29 8.20
N ALA A 193 15.69 -0.22 8.01
CA ALA A 193 15.76 0.95 8.90
C ALA A 193 15.14 0.62 10.27
N ALA A 194 15.86 0.93 11.35
CA ALA A 194 15.41 0.65 12.72
C ALA A 194 14.05 1.28 13.03
N LYS A 195 13.85 2.53 12.55
CA LYS A 195 12.59 3.26 12.64
C LYS A 195 11.41 2.49 12.06
N VAL A 196 11.59 1.88 10.88
CA VAL A 196 10.53 1.14 10.21
C VAL A 196 10.16 -0.09 11.03
N ALA A 197 11.15 -0.87 11.49
CA ALA A 197 10.91 -2.06 12.29
C ALA A 197 10.21 -1.74 13.64
N ARG A 198 10.62 -0.66 14.32
CA ARG A 198 10.02 -0.21 15.57
C ARG A 198 8.59 0.28 15.38
N CYS A 199 8.38 1.19 14.42
CA CYS A 199 7.06 1.75 14.13
C CYS A 199 6.08 0.66 13.67
N ALA A 200 6.52 -0.29 12.85
CA ALA A 200 5.69 -1.41 12.40
C ALA A 200 5.18 -2.23 13.59
N LEU A 201 6.07 -2.60 14.53
CA LEU A 201 5.69 -3.37 15.71
C LEU A 201 4.76 -2.58 16.64
N GLN A 202 5.05 -1.30 16.89
CA GLN A 202 4.23 -0.45 17.76
C GLN A 202 2.82 -0.22 17.19
N ASN A 203 2.72 0.06 15.88
CA ASN A 203 1.44 0.24 15.21
C ASN A 203 0.63 -1.06 15.19
N ALA A 204 1.29 -2.19 14.92
CA ALA A 204 0.63 -3.49 14.95
C ALA A 204 0.08 -3.82 16.35
N ALA A 205 0.88 -3.59 17.40
CA ALA A 205 0.45 -3.78 18.78
C ALA A 205 -0.71 -2.85 19.17
N SER A 206 -0.69 -1.60 18.70
CA SER A 206 -1.76 -0.63 18.95
C SER A 206 -3.09 -1.09 18.33
N VAL A 207 -3.08 -1.46 17.04
CA VAL A 207 -4.29 -1.96 16.36
C VAL A 207 -4.77 -3.26 16.99
N ALA A 208 -3.87 -4.20 17.29
CA ALA A 208 -4.22 -5.45 17.96
C ALA A 208 -4.88 -5.20 19.33
N GLY A 209 -4.38 -4.26 20.12
CA GLY A 209 -4.97 -3.87 21.40
C GLY A 209 -6.40 -3.36 21.26
N THR A 210 -6.66 -2.49 20.28
CA THR A 210 -8.03 -2.02 19.98
C THR A 210 -8.95 -3.16 19.56
N VAL A 211 -8.48 -4.06 18.69
CA VAL A 211 -9.28 -5.19 18.19
C VAL A 211 -9.60 -6.17 19.33
N LEU A 212 -8.64 -6.54 20.16
CA LEU A 212 -8.83 -7.48 21.27
C LEU A 212 -9.76 -6.94 22.38
N THR A 213 -9.82 -5.62 22.54
CA THR A 213 -10.70 -4.96 23.53
C THR A 213 -12.09 -4.65 22.98
N THR A 214 -12.29 -4.77 21.66
CA THR A 214 -13.58 -4.52 21.02
C THR A 214 -14.56 -5.65 21.34
N LYS A 215 -15.67 -5.32 22.01
CA LYS A 215 -16.71 -6.29 22.40
C LYS A 215 -17.88 -6.39 21.42
N SER A 216 -18.12 -5.33 20.65
CA SER A 216 -19.23 -5.23 19.70
C SER A 216 -18.86 -4.33 18.53
N GLU A 217 -19.38 -4.67 17.35
CA GLU A 217 -19.25 -3.89 16.13
C GLU A 217 -20.66 -3.53 15.65
N CYS A 218 -20.91 -2.25 15.38
CA CYS A 218 -22.15 -1.80 14.77
C CYS A 218 -21.90 -1.57 13.29
N GLN A 219 -22.49 -2.41 12.44
CA GLN A 219 -22.44 -2.22 11.00
C GLN A 219 -23.71 -1.52 10.54
N ASN A 220 -23.56 -0.44 9.78
CA ASN A 220 -24.70 0.18 9.11
C ASN A 220 -25.29 -0.84 8.12
N PRO A 221 -26.62 -1.04 8.12
CA PRO A 221 -27.23 -1.90 7.13
C PRO A 221 -26.89 -1.35 5.74
N LYS A 222 -26.25 -2.18 4.91
CA LYS A 222 -26.13 -1.89 3.48
C LYS A 222 -27.56 -1.65 2.97
N SER A 223 -27.74 -0.61 2.16
CA SER A 223 -29.03 -0.36 1.51
C SER A 223 -29.55 -1.67 0.91
N PRO A 224 -30.82 -2.02 1.12
CA PRO A 224 -31.34 -3.31 0.67
C PRO A 224 -31.14 -3.38 -0.85
N MET A 225 -30.29 -4.31 -1.27
CA MET A 225 -30.23 -4.73 -2.65
C MET A 225 -31.59 -5.40 -2.92
N PHE A 226 -32.42 -4.77 -3.75
CA PHE A 226 -33.71 -5.32 -4.17
C PHE A 226 -33.45 -6.65 -4.92
N LEU A 227 -33.38 -7.76 -4.19
CA LEU A 227 -33.68 -9.08 -4.73
C LEU A 227 -35.15 -9.37 -4.41
N GLY A 228 -35.89 -9.72 -5.45
CA GLY A 228 -37.33 -9.88 -5.43
C GLY A 228 -37.84 -10.78 -4.31
N SER A 229 -38.99 -10.35 -3.76
CA SER A 229 -39.99 -11.12 -3.00
C SER A 229 -39.52 -12.01 -1.84
N GLN A 230 -40.00 -11.62 -0.64
CA GLN A 230 -40.04 -12.35 0.64
C GLN A 230 -38.79 -12.25 1.53
N ALA A 231 -38.67 -11.11 2.23
CA ALA A 231 -37.97 -11.06 3.51
C ALA A 231 -39.01 -11.15 4.66
N TYR A 232 -39.03 -12.27 5.38
CA TYR A 232 -39.81 -12.43 6.60
C TYR A 232 -39.09 -11.72 7.76
N PHE A 233 -39.69 -10.65 8.29
CA PHE A 233 -39.20 -9.95 9.48
C PHE A 233 -39.75 -10.61 10.75
N ARG A 234 -38.90 -11.26 11.56
CA ARG A 234 -39.24 -11.59 12.96
C ARG A 234 -38.81 -10.44 13.86
N LYS A 235 -39.79 -9.75 14.46
CA LYS A 235 -39.59 -8.78 15.55
C LYS A 235 -39.15 -9.53 16.82
N GLY A 236 -37.88 -9.42 17.19
CA GLY A 236 -37.37 -9.76 18.51
C GLY A 236 -36.82 -8.51 19.18
N MET A 237 -37.29 -8.20 20.39
CA MET A 237 -36.99 -7.00 21.18
C MET A 237 -36.10 -7.39 22.37
N THR A 238 -35.07 -6.60 22.73
CA THR A 238 -34.57 -6.30 24.10
C THR A 238 -33.36 -5.33 24.00
N ILE A 239 -33.53 -4.00 24.19
CA ILE A 239 -33.30 -3.14 25.39
C ILE A 239 -31.83 -2.95 25.84
N CYS A 240 -31.31 -1.71 25.69
CA CYS A 240 -30.36 -1.09 26.62
C CYS A 240 -30.82 0.33 26.98
N LYS A 241 -31.22 0.53 28.24
CA LYS A 241 -31.31 1.82 28.99
C LYS A 241 -29.99 1.95 29.77
N HIS A 242 -29.36 3.09 30.12
CA HIS A 242 -29.62 4.54 30.11
C HIS A 242 -28.24 5.21 30.40
N LYS A 243 -27.92 6.43 29.96
CA LYS A 243 -28.24 7.71 30.65
C LYS A 243 -27.94 8.89 29.71
N ASP A 244 -28.69 9.96 29.95
CA ASP A 244 -28.59 11.30 29.34
C ASP A 244 -29.44 11.54 28.08
N HIS A 245 -30.74 11.70 28.36
CA HIS A 245 -31.63 12.70 27.78
C HIS A 245 -31.61 12.95 26.26
N HIS A 246 -31.66 11.94 25.40
CA HIS A 246 -32.34 12.01 24.10
C HIS A 246 -32.81 10.60 23.68
N TYR A 247 -34.11 10.40 23.47
CA TYR A 247 -34.67 9.13 23.01
C TYR A 247 -34.68 9.11 21.47
N GLU A 248 -33.67 8.54 20.84
CA GLU A 248 -33.79 8.04 19.46
C GLU A 248 -34.13 6.55 19.49
N PHE A 249 -35.27 6.19 18.92
CA PHE A 249 -35.66 4.79 18.72
C PHE A 249 -34.93 4.24 17.50
N SER A 250 -33.73 3.71 17.68
CA SER A 250 -33.05 2.95 16.63
C SER A 250 -33.51 1.49 16.67
N PHE A 251 -34.29 1.08 15.68
CA PHE A 251 -34.67 -0.32 15.48
C PHE A 251 -33.47 -1.09 14.93
N ILE A 252 -32.88 -1.96 15.76
CA ILE A 252 -31.86 -2.92 15.32
C ILE A 252 -32.58 -4.17 14.81
N ILE A 253 -32.42 -4.46 13.52
CA ILE A 253 -32.91 -5.70 12.89
C ILE A 253 -31.76 -6.73 12.96
N ILE A 254 -31.94 -7.78 13.76
CA ILE A 254 -30.98 -8.90 13.82
C ILE A 254 -31.38 -9.92 12.77
N TYR A 255 -30.48 -10.17 11.80
CA TYR A 255 -30.66 -11.21 10.80
C TYR A 255 -30.15 -12.55 11.36
N VAL A 256 -31.04 -13.52 11.54
CA VAL A 256 -30.66 -14.90 11.85
C VAL A 256 -30.86 -15.71 10.56
N PRO A 257 -29.79 -16.21 9.90
CA PRO A 257 -29.94 -17.05 8.73
C PRO A 257 -30.52 -18.40 9.17
N ASP A 258 -31.73 -18.72 8.70
CA ASP A 258 -32.35 -20.02 8.91
C ASP A 258 -31.65 -21.05 7.99
N LYS A 259 -31.04 -22.08 8.57
CA LYS A 259 -30.33 -23.15 7.85
C LYS A 259 -31.25 -24.27 7.36
N SER A 260 -32.58 -24.09 7.40
CA SER A 260 -33.53 -25.17 7.11
C SER A 260 -34.12 -25.20 5.69
N LEU A 261 -33.58 -24.40 4.75
CA LEU A 261 -33.99 -24.43 3.34
C LEU A 261 -32.76 -24.61 2.43
N THR A 262 -32.25 -25.84 2.38
CA THR A 262 -31.47 -26.41 1.27
C THR A 262 -32.06 -27.77 0.94
#